data_AF-A0A183EDK0-F1
#
_entry.id   AF-A0A183EDK0-F1
#
_cell.length_a   1.000
_cell.length_b   1.000
_cell.length_c   1.000
_cell.angle_alpha   90.00
_cell.angle_beta   90.00
_cell.angle_gamma   90.00
#
_symmetry.space_group_name_H-M   'P 1'
#
loop_
_entity.id
_entity.type
_entity.pdbx_description
1 polymer ?
#
loop_
_entity_poly.entity_id
_entity_poly.type
_entity_poly.pdbx_seq_one_letter_code
_entity_poly.pdbx_strand_id
1 'polypeptide(L)'
;MLQKVVTKLIDFQNSWKIQWTDDEVYSVRLVGSEILVHKYNSYQKYESKLALPKVESCSLSSGLEPHHLAVYQQASGGQPAVVQVRRLDHKFTVVASKTFFQCDKVDMSWNCKGSAVIVLAIVDVDKSNKSYYGEQNLYLVAVNGDSCAVPLQKNGPVYCVKWSPHGKQFA
;
A
#
# COMPACT_ATOMS: atom_id res chain seq x y z
N MET A 1 21.04 -14.94 17.21
CA MET A 1 21.06 -13.51 17.58
C MET A 1 21.08 -12.61 16.35
N LEU A 2 21.86 -12.93 15.31
CA LEU A 2 21.93 -12.19 14.03
C LEU A 2 20.61 -12.11 13.25
N GLN A 3 19.80 -13.18 13.22
CA GLN A 3 18.52 -13.20 12.52
C GLN A 3 17.49 -12.17 13.05
N LYS A 4 17.53 -11.86 14.36
CA LYS A 4 16.64 -10.87 14.99
C LYS A 4 17.03 -9.42 14.67
N VAL A 5 18.29 -9.17 14.31
CA VAL A 5 18.80 -7.83 14.00
C VAL A 5 18.43 -7.42 12.57
N VAL A 6 18.47 -8.37 11.63
CA VAL A 6 18.12 -8.12 10.22
C VAL A 6 16.62 -7.85 10.05
N THR A 7 15.74 -8.59 10.73
CA THR A 7 14.29 -8.33 10.71
C THR A 7 13.97 -6.92 11.24
N LYS A 8 14.61 -6.50 12.34
CA LYS A 8 14.44 -5.14 12.90
C LYS A 8 14.85 -4.01 11.94
N LEU A 9 15.83 -4.23 11.07
CA LEU A 9 16.29 -3.21 10.11
C LEU A 9 15.33 -3.05 8.93
N ILE A 10 14.70 -4.14 8.49
CA ILE A 10 13.69 -4.13 7.42
C ILE A 10 12.41 -3.42 7.93
N ASP A 11 11.99 -3.71 9.17
CA ASP A 11 10.85 -3.03 9.82
C ASP A 11 11.10 -1.52 10.02
N PHE A 12 12.37 -1.13 10.26
CA PHE A 12 12.77 0.27 10.41
C PHE A 12 12.71 1.06 9.10
N GLN A 13 13.01 0.44 7.95
CA GLN A 13 12.94 1.13 6.66
C GLN A 13 11.50 1.43 6.21
N ASN A 14 10.53 0.57 6.54
CA ASN A 14 9.13 0.80 6.18
C ASN A 14 8.44 1.85 7.06
N SER A 15 8.88 2.03 8.32
CA SER A 15 8.28 2.98 9.26
C SER A 15 8.78 4.42 9.17
N TRP A 16 9.94 4.68 8.53
CA TRP A 16 10.47 6.04 8.36
C TRP A 16 10.05 6.72 7.05
N LYS A 17 9.49 6.02 6.06
CA LYS A 17 9.31 6.58 4.71
C LYS A 17 8.23 7.67 4.66
N ILE A 18 8.65 8.94 4.74
CA ILE A 18 7.83 10.10 4.40
C ILE A 18 7.59 10.07 2.88
N GLN A 19 6.35 10.34 2.47
CA GLN A 19 5.94 10.40 1.07
C GLN A 19 5.38 11.80 0.81
N TRP A 20 5.73 12.40 -0.34
CA TRP A 20 5.26 13.73 -0.72
C TRP A 20 4.32 13.65 -1.92
N THR A 21 3.35 14.55 -1.96
CA THR A 21 2.62 14.84 -3.19
C THR A 21 3.56 15.50 -4.20
N ASP A 22 3.28 15.35 -5.49
CA ASP A 22 4.12 15.90 -6.56
C ASP A 22 4.20 17.45 -6.55
N ASP A 23 3.22 18.10 -5.92
CA ASP A 23 3.18 19.55 -5.68
C ASP A 23 3.90 19.98 -4.40
N GLU A 24 4.47 19.04 -3.64
CA GLU A 24 5.15 19.21 -2.35
C GLU A 24 4.30 19.91 -1.25
N VAL A 25 3.00 20.06 -1.46
CA VAL A 25 2.09 20.72 -0.51
C VAL A 25 1.86 19.82 0.70
N TYR A 26 1.73 18.51 0.49
CA TYR A 26 1.44 17.55 1.53
C TYR A 26 2.56 16.51 1.66
N SER A 27 2.84 16.13 2.91
CA SER A 27 3.68 14.99 3.23
C SER A 27 2.91 14.02 4.12
N VAL A 28 3.07 12.72 3.88
CA VAL A 28 2.39 11.65 4.61
C VAL A 28 3.43 10.74 5.25
N ARG A 29 3.22 10.39 6.52
CA ARG A 29 4.04 9.41 7.23
C ARG A 29 3.19 8.46 8.06
N LEU A 30 3.58 7.19 8.10
CA LEU A 30 2.97 6.17 8.95
C LEU A 30 3.76 6.09 10.27
N VAL A 31 3.06 6.19 11.40
CA VAL A 31 3.63 6.05 12.75
C VAL A 31 2.78 5.05 13.53
N GLY A 32 3.30 3.83 13.71
CA GLY A 32 2.51 2.73 14.25
C GLY A 32 1.38 2.36 13.29
N SER A 33 0.13 2.60 13.69
CA SER A 33 -1.05 2.46 12.81
C SER A 33 -1.78 3.79 12.56
N GLU A 34 -1.11 4.91 12.83
CA GLU A 34 -1.61 6.24 12.55
C GLU A 34 -0.89 6.84 11.34
N ILE A 35 -1.65 7.38 10.40
CA ILE A 35 -1.13 8.08 9.24
C ILE A 35 -1.27 9.58 9.51
N LEU A 36 -0.14 10.28 9.50
CA LEU A 36 -0.05 11.70 9.76
C LEU A 36 0.19 12.45 8.45
N VAL A 37 -0.65 13.45 8.18
CA VAL A 37 -0.51 14.34 7.04
C VAL A 37 0.00 15.69 7.55
N HIS A 38 1.09 16.16 6.99
CA HIS A 38 1.66 17.48 7.26
C HIS A 38 1.56 18.35 6.02
N LYS A 39 1.26 19.63 6.20
CA LYS A 39 1.23 20.62 5.13
C LYS A 39 2.52 21.44 5.13
N TYR A 40 3.06 21.72 3.95
CA TYR A 40 4.29 22.51 3.75
C TYR A 40 5.47 22.05 4.61
N ASN A 41 5.62 20.73 4.80
CA ASN A 41 6.68 20.13 5.62
C ASN A 41 6.74 20.66 7.07
N SER A 42 5.62 21.14 7.62
CA SER A 42 5.54 21.52 9.04
C SER A 42 5.34 20.30 9.92
N TYR A 43 6.41 19.80 10.53
CA TYR A 43 6.37 18.60 11.38
C TYR A 43 6.01 18.86 12.85
N GLN A 44 5.88 20.14 13.25
CA GLN A 44 5.50 20.53 14.61
C GLN A 44 4.03 20.18 14.91
N LYS A 45 3.17 20.25 13.90
CA LYS A 45 1.75 19.93 13.98
C LYS A 45 1.34 19.17 12.71
N TYR A 46 0.52 18.14 12.85
CA TYR A 46 -0.11 17.50 11.69
C TYR A 46 -1.35 18.30 11.28
N GLU A 47 -1.58 18.40 9.97
CA GLU A 47 -2.78 18.99 9.38
C GLU A 47 -3.99 18.07 9.56
N SER A 48 -3.78 16.77 9.38
CA SER A 48 -4.83 15.76 9.49
C SER A 48 -4.22 14.42 9.93
N LYS A 49 -5.04 13.59 10.59
CA LYS A 49 -4.63 12.28 11.10
C LYS A 49 -5.68 11.24 10.74
N LEU A 50 -5.22 10.13 10.19
CA LEU A 50 -6.04 8.94 9.95
C LEU A 50 -5.54 7.82 10.86
N ALA A 51 -6.35 7.42 11.85
CA ALA A 51 -6.07 6.30 12.72
C ALA A 51 -6.93 5.10 12.30
N LEU A 52 -6.27 4.00 11.97
CA LEU A 52 -6.92 2.78 11.52
C LEU A 52 -6.31 1.57 12.24
N PRO A 53 -7.08 0.50 12.48
CA PRO A 53 -6.53 -0.68 13.12
C PRO A 53 -5.56 -1.39 12.17
N LYS A 54 -4.43 -1.86 12.73
CA LYS A 54 -3.51 -2.80 12.06
C LYS A 54 -3.00 -2.33 10.69
N VAL A 55 -2.81 -1.02 10.53
CA VAL A 55 -2.11 -0.49 9.36
C VAL A 55 -0.68 -0.96 9.39
N GLU A 56 -0.26 -1.64 8.33
CA GLU A 56 1.12 -2.10 8.17
C GLU A 56 1.89 -1.24 7.15
N SER A 57 1.22 -0.79 6.09
CA SER A 57 1.84 0.04 5.07
C SER A 57 0.84 1.00 4.41
N CYS A 58 1.37 2.09 3.86
CA CYS A 58 0.60 3.03 3.05
C CYS A 58 1.41 3.55 1.87
N SER A 59 0.74 3.91 0.79
CA SER A 59 1.37 4.48 -0.41
C SER A 59 0.55 5.65 -0.94
N LEU A 60 1.20 6.80 -1.08
CA LEU A 60 0.63 8.03 -1.61
C LEU A 60 0.65 8.01 -3.15
N SER A 61 -0.42 8.46 -3.78
CA SER A 61 -0.50 8.56 -5.24
C SER A 61 0.39 9.68 -5.77
N SER A 62 1.05 9.44 -6.90
CA SER A 62 1.63 10.50 -7.73
C SER A 62 0.55 11.16 -8.60
N GLY A 63 0.88 12.31 -9.19
CA GLY A 63 0.01 13.05 -10.08
C GLY A 63 -0.63 14.28 -9.46
N LEU A 64 -1.59 14.85 -10.20
CA LEU A 64 -2.32 16.05 -9.82
C LEU A 64 -3.49 15.73 -8.89
N GLU A 65 -4.02 16.76 -8.23
CA GLU A 65 -5.23 16.63 -7.42
C GLU A 65 -6.41 16.04 -8.22
N PRO A 66 -7.30 15.26 -7.57
CA PRO A 66 -7.27 14.93 -6.14
C PRO A 66 -6.21 13.87 -5.78
N HIS A 67 -5.48 14.13 -4.69
CA HIS A 67 -4.50 13.19 -4.14
C HIS A 67 -5.19 12.00 -3.45
N HIS A 68 -4.63 10.81 -3.60
CA HIS A 68 -5.13 9.57 -3.02
C HIS A 68 -4.07 8.85 -2.20
N LEU A 69 -4.53 8.04 -1.25
CA LEU A 69 -3.71 7.25 -0.35
C LEU A 69 -4.22 5.81 -0.35
N ALA A 70 -3.36 4.87 -0.72
CA ALA A 70 -3.61 3.45 -0.54
C ALA A 70 -3.12 3.05 0.85
N VAL A 71 -3.98 2.38 1.63
CA VAL A 71 -3.68 1.95 3.00
C VAL A 71 -3.95 0.47 3.12
N TYR A 72 -2.95 -0.29 3.56
CA TYR A 72 -3.08 -1.71 3.83
C TYR A 72 -3.27 -1.96 5.33
N GLN A 73 -4.33 -2.68 5.65
CA GLN A 73 -4.64 -3.16 6.99
C GLN A 73 -4.54 -4.69 7.02
N GLN A 74 -3.76 -5.22 7.95
CA GLN A 74 -3.64 -6.66 8.13
C GLN A 74 -4.93 -7.27 8.68
N ALA A 75 -5.13 -8.55 8.39
CA ALA A 75 -6.23 -9.33 8.95
C ALA A 75 -6.13 -9.35 10.50
N SER A 76 -7.26 -9.15 11.18
CA SER A 76 -7.28 -9.12 12.64
C SER A 76 -8.69 -9.32 13.17
N GLY A 77 -8.84 -10.10 14.24
CA GLY A 77 -10.12 -10.24 14.96
C GLY A 77 -11.30 -10.69 14.09
N GLY A 78 -11.04 -11.57 13.12
CA GLY A 78 -12.05 -12.05 12.16
C GLY A 78 -12.30 -11.15 10.95
N GLN A 79 -11.68 -9.96 10.89
CA GLN A 79 -11.70 -9.12 9.71
C GLN A 79 -10.60 -9.54 8.71
N PRO A 80 -10.91 -9.66 7.41
CA PRO A 80 -9.91 -9.98 6.40
C PRO A 80 -8.90 -8.84 6.22
N ALA A 81 -7.75 -9.15 5.63
CA ALA A 81 -6.80 -8.13 5.23
C ALA A 81 -7.43 -7.27 4.13
N VAL A 82 -7.10 -5.98 4.06
CA VAL A 82 -7.74 -5.07 3.11
C VAL A 82 -6.80 -3.95 2.69
N VAL A 83 -6.82 -3.63 1.40
CA VAL A 83 -6.27 -2.39 0.86
C VAL A 83 -7.43 -1.45 0.58
N GLN A 84 -7.38 -0.26 1.16
CA GLN A 84 -8.34 0.81 0.92
C GLN A 84 -7.66 1.95 0.19
N VAL A 85 -8.25 2.41 -0.91
CA VAL A 85 -7.89 3.67 -1.55
C VAL A 85 -8.77 4.76 -0.98
N ARG A 86 -8.14 5.76 -0.39
CA ARG A 86 -8.78 6.90 0.27
C ARG A 86 -8.38 8.19 -0.41
N ARG A 87 -9.30 9.14 -0.54
CA ARG A 87 -8.96 10.50 -0.94
C ARG A 87 -8.21 11.18 0.21
N LEU A 88 -7.19 11.96 -0.10
CA LEU A 88 -6.47 12.78 0.88
C LEU A 88 -7.26 14.06 1.23
N ASP A 89 -8.55 13.91 1.53
CA ASP A 89 -9.42 14.97 2.03
C ASP A 89 -9.48 14.93 3.58
N HIS A 90 -10.18 15.88 4.19
CA HIS A 90 -10.29 15.96 5.65
C HIS A 90 -10.98 14.73 6.28
N LYS A 91 -11.77 13.97 5.51
CA LYS A 91 -12.51 12.78 5.98
C LYS A 91 -11.81 11.47 5.64
N PHE A 92 -10.74 11.50 4.86
CA PHE A 92 -10.12 10.33 4.25
C PHE A 92 -11.13 9.40 3.58
N THR A 93 -11.99 9.99 2.73
CA THR A 93 -13.11 9.30 2.08
C THR A 93 -12.60 8.07 1.32
N VAL A 94 -13.14 6.87 1.62
CA VAL A 94 -12.80 5.64 0.90
C VAL A 94 -13.45 5.69 -0.49
N VAL A 95 -12.63 5.55 -1.53
CA VAL A 95 -13.09 5.56 -2.94
C VAL A 95 -13.01 4.18 -3.58
N ALA A 96 -12.12 3.30 -3.10
CA ALA A 96 -12.06 1.90 -3.51
C ALA A 96 -11.54 1.02 -2.37
N SER A 97 -11.86 -0.27 -2.43
CA SER A 97 -11.46 -1.25 -1.42
C SER A 97 -11.27 -2.62 -2.05
N LYS A 98 -10.23 -3.35 -1.62
CA LYS A 98 -9.98 -4.74 -1.99
C LYS A 98 -9.62 -5.55 -0.76
N THR A 99 -10.41 -6.59 -0.47
CA THR A 99 -10.18 -7.53 0.64
C THR A 99 -9.41 -8.77 0.18
N PHE A 100 -8.61 -9.32 1.09
CA PHE A 100 -7.78 -10.51 0.89
C PHE A 100 -8.04 -11.50 2.04
N PHE A 101 -8.27 -12.76 1.70
CA PHE A 101 -8.54 -13.80 2.69
C PHE A 101 -7.28 -14.22 3.46
N GLN A 102 -6.16 -14.33 2.76
CA GLN A 102 -4.84 -14.61 3.30
C GLN A 102 -3.88 -13.66 2.59
N CYS A 103 -3.19 -12.82 3.36
CA CYS A 103 -2.23 -11.84 2.86
C CYS A 103 -1.36 -11.41 4.02
N ASP A 104 -0.05 -11.62 3.91
CA ASP A 104 0.90 -11.22 4.93
C ASP A 104 1.46 -9.84 4.63
N LYS A 105 1.81 -9.60 3.37
CA LYS A 105 2.43 -8.37 2.89
C LYS A 105 1.80 -7.92 1.59
N VAL A 106 1.85 -6.61 1.35
CA VAL A 106 1.50 -6.04 0.05
C VAL A 106 2.59 -5.10 -0.44
N ASP A 107 2.86 -5.15 -1.73
CA ASP A 107 3.56 -4.08 -2.43
C ASP A 107 2.55 -3.26 -3.23
N MET A 108 2.55 -1.95 -3.03
CA MET A 108 1.65 -1.01 -3.68
C MET A 108 2.41 -0.11 -4.65
N SER A 109 1.97 -0.06 -5.90
CA SER A 109 2.58 0.75 -6.95
C SER A 109 1.53 1.58 -7.67
N TRP A 110 1.62 2.91 -7.56
CA TRP A 110 0.72 3.84 -8.23
C TRP A 110 1.14 4.11 -9.67
N ASN A 111 0.17 4.30 -10.56
CA ASN A 111 0.45 4.87 -11.86
C ASN A 111 0.81 6.37 -11.72
N CYS A 112 1.48 6.91 -12.74
CA CYS A 112 1.95 8.31 -12.72
C CYS A 112 0.83 9.37 -12.67
N LYS A 113 -0.43 8.96 -12.81
CA LYS A 113 -1.61 9.84 -12.76
C LYS A 113 -2.37 9.75 -11.45
N GLY A 114 -1.99 8.83 -10.55
CA GLY A 114 -2.70 8.60 -9.29
C GLY A 114 -4.11 8.06 -9.46
N SER A 115 -4.45 7.52 -10.63
CA SER A 115 -5.80 7.04 -10.95
C SER A 115 -5.99 5.55 -10.66
N ALA A 116 -4.89 4.80 -10.53
CA ALA A 116 -4.93 3.39 -10.17
C ALA A 116 -3.65 2.95 -9.46
N VAL A 117 -3.80 1.97 -8.58
CA VAL A 117 -2.73 1.31 -7.86
C VAL A 117 -2.74 -0.17 -8.18
N ILE A 118 -1.54 -0.72 -8.44
CA ILE A 118 -1.34 -2.16 -8.47
C ILE A 118 -0.98 -2.60 -7.06
N VAL A 119 -1.64 -3.65 -6.61
CA VAL A 119 -1.40 -4.32 -5.32
C VAL A 119 -0.88 -5.72 -5.62
N LEU A 120 0.38 -5.98 -5.28
CA LEU A 120 0.95 -7.31 -5.25
C LEU A 120 0.76 -7.86 -3.84
N ALA A 121 -0.22 -8.73 -3.66
CA ALA A 121 -0.47 -9.42 -2.40
C ALA A 121 0.43 -10.65 -2.30
N ILE A 122 1.12 -10.80 -1.17
CA ILE A 122 2.09 -11.85 -0.91
C ILE A 122 1.64 -12.62 0.32
N VAL A 123 1.50 -13.93 0.17
CA VAL A 123 1.28 -14.90 1.26
C VAL A 123 2.58 -15.66 1.43
N ASP A 124 3.19 -15.54 2.60
CA ASP A 124 4.39 -16.29 2.95
C ASP A 124 4.01 -17.73 3.31
N VAL A 125 4.99 -18.63 3.21
CA VAL A 125 4.75 -20.05 3.45
C VAL A 125 4.57 -20.27 4.95
N ASP A 126 3.32 -20.50 5.36
CA ASP A 126 3.06 -21.02 6.69
C ASP A 126 3.72 -22.40 6.85
N LYS A 127 4.04 -22.82 8.10
CA LYS A 127 4.86 -24.00 8.46
C LYS A 127 4.38 -25.39 7.95
N SER A 128 3.43 -25.43 7.03
CA SER A 128 2.78 -26.61 6.44
C SER A 128 3.47 -27.16 5.17
N ASN A 129 4.55 -26.56 4.68
CA ASN A 129 5.51 -27.17 3.74
C ASN A 129 4.94 -27.65 2.38
N LYS A 130 3.81 -27.08 1.91
CA LYS A 130 3.15 -27.50 0.66
C LYS A 130 3.55 -26.71 -0.59
N SER A 131 4.14 -25.52 -0.43
CA SER A 131 4.63 -24.69 -1.54
C SER A 131 5.89 -23.96 -1.06
N TYR A 132 7.07 -24.26 -1.61
CA TYR A 132 8.35 -23.70 -1.12
C TYR A 132 8.56 -22.19 -1.41
N TYR A 133 7.64 -21.52 -2.12
CA TYR A 133 7.85 -20.17 -2.66
C TYR A 133 6.77 -19.13 -2.29
N GLY A 134 5.83 -19.48 -1.40
CA GLY A 134 4.70 -18.61 -1.07
C GLY A 134 3.69 -18.51 -2.22
N GLU A 135 2.68 -17.66 -2.05
CA GLU A 135 1.69 -17.32 -3.08
C GLU A 135 1.72 -15.81 -3.35
N GLN A 136 1.69 -15.42 -4.63
CA GLN A 136 1.63 -14.03 -5.04
C GLN A 136 0.45 -13.80 -5.97
N ASN A 137 -0.36 -12.80 -5.64
CA ASN A 137 -1.53 -12.42 -6.42
C ASN A 137 -1.47 -10.94 -6.77
N LEU A 138 -1.70 -10.62 -8.04
CA LEU A 138 -1.65 -9.25 -8.52
C LEU A 138 -3.07 -8.70 -8.71
N TYR A 139 -3.30 -7.48 -8.24
CA TYR A 139 -4.58 -6.80 -8.35
C TYR A 139 -4.40 -5.38 -8.86
N LEU A 140 -5.38 -4.92 -9.62
CA LEU A 140 -5.52 -3.52 -10.00
C LEU A 140 -6.68 -2.94 -9.20
N VAL A 141 -6.46 -1.80 -8.54
CA VAL A 141 -7.50 -1.05 -7.81
C VAL A 141 -7.51 0.38 -8.35
N ALA A 142 -8.63 0.80 -8.93
CA ALA A 142 -8.81 2.12 -9.53
C ALA A 142 -9.58 3.05 -8.58
N VAL A 143 -9.31 4.36 -8.66
CA VAL A 143 -9.94 5.37 -7.79
C VAL A 143 -11.44 5.55 -8.04
N ASN A 144 -11.96 5.02 -9.15
CA ASN A 144 -13.38 5.02 -9.48
C ASN A 144 -14.18 3.92 -8.74
N GLY A 145 -13.52 3.08 -7.95
CA GLY A 145 -14.12 1.98 -7.21
C GLY A 145 -13.90 0.60 -7.84
N ASP A 146 -13.43 0.55 -9.10
CA ASP A 146 -13.20 -0.73 -9.77
C ASP A 146 -11.97 -1.44 -9.17
N SER A 147 -12.10 -2.75 -8.99
CA SER A 147 -10.95 -3.60 -8.65
C SER A 147 -11.03 -4.93 -9.38
N CYS A 148 -9.90 -5.42 -9.88
CA CYS A 148 -9.82 -6.71 -10.56
C CYS A 148 -8.53 -7.46 -10.22
N ALA A 149 -8.60 -8.79 -10.32
CA ALA A 149 -7.41 -9.64 -10.29
C ALA A 149 -6.74 -9.61 -11.67
N VAL A 150 -5.42 -9.50 -11.68
CA VAL A 150 -4.62 -9.50 -12.92
C VAL A 150 -4.05 -10.90 -13.12
N PRO A 151 -4.45 -11.62 -14.18
CA PRO A 151 -3.93 -12.95 -14.44
C PRO A 151 -2.44 -12.86 -14.82
N LEU A 152 -1.61 -13.66 -14.16
CA LEU A 152 -0.20 -13.80 -14.51
C LEU A 152 -0.06 -14.82 -15.64
N GLN A 153 0.65 -14.45 -16.70
CA GLN A 153 0.82 -15.33 -17.88
C GLN A 153 1.72 -16.54 -17.60
N LYS A 154 2.59 -16.45 -16.58
CA LYS A 154 3.53 -17.49 -16.21
C LYS A 154 3.36 -17.86 -14.76
N ASN A 155 3.41 -19.15 -14.49
CA ASN A 155 3.55 -19.67 -13.13
C ASN A 155 4.97 -19.38 -12.67
N GLY A 156 5.12 -18.53 -11.65
CA GLY A 156 6.41 -18.15 -11.09
C GLY A 156 6.31 -16.89 -10.25
N PRO A 157 7.36 -16.56 -9.48
CA PRO A 157 7.38 -15.37 -8.65
C PRO A 157 7.37 -14.09 -9.51
N VAL A 158 6.56 -13.12 -9.08
CA VAL A 158 6.58 -11.74 -9.56
C VAL A 158 7.68 -11.00 -8.81
N TYR A 159 8.77 -10.70 -9.51
CA TYR A 159 9.91 -9.97 -8.94
C TYR A 159 9.69 -8.45 -8.91
N CYS A 160 9.00 -7.93 -9.92
CA CYS A 160 8.72 -6.51 -10.02
C CYS A 160 7.49 -6.27 -10.88
N VAL A 161 6.86 -5.12 -10.63
CA VAL A 161 5.79 -4.59 -11.46
C VAL A 161 6.13 -3.15 -11.78
N LYS A 162 6.07 -2.77 -13.05
CA LYS A 162 6.33 -1.40 -13.48
C LYS A 162 5.21 -0.88 -14.34
N TRP A 163 4.73 0.30 -13.94
CA TRP A 163 3.84 1.10 -14.78
C TRP A 163 4.58 1.64 -16.01
N SER A 164 3.88 1.62 -17.15
CA SER A 164 4.26 2.40 -18.32
C SER A 164 4.32 3.89 -17.95
N PRO A 165 5.23 4.69 -18.53
CA PRO A 165 5.30 6.13 -18.29
C PRO A 165 4.00 6.89 -18.55
N HIS A 166 3.09 6.32 -19.35
CA HIS A 166 1.77 6.90 -19.64
C HIS A 166 0.69 6.52 -18.62
N GLY A 167 0.98 5.59 -17.71
CA GLY A 167 0.11 5.14 -16.62
C GLY A 167 -1.11 4.31 -17.05
N LYS A 168 -1.18 3.86 -18.31
CA LYS A 168 -2.31 3.08 -18.87
C LYS A 168 -2.07 1.56 -18.89
N GLN A 169 -0.83 1.14 -18.79
CA GLN A 169 -0.38 -0.24 -18.94
C GLN A 169 0.74 -0.50 -17.94
N PHE A 170 1.01 -1.77 -17.65
CA PHE A 170 2.09 -2.21 -16.76
C PHE A 170 2.64 -3.56 -17.24
N ALA A 171 3.86 -3.89 -16.81
CA ALA A 171 4.54 -5.16 -17.08
C ALA A 171 5.37 -5.61 -15.88
#